data_AF-A0A6N7C4X8-F1
#
_entry.id   AF-A0A6N7C4X8-F1
#
_cell.length_a   1.000
_cell.length_b   1.000
_cell.length_c   1.000
_cell.angle_alpha   90.00
_cell.angle_beta   90.00
_cell.angle_gamma   90.00
#
_symmetry.space_group_name_H-M   'P 1'
#
loop_
_entity.id
_entity.type
_entity.pdbx_description
1 polymer ?
#
loop_
_entity_poly.entity_id
_entity_poly.type
_entity_poly.pdbx_seq_one_letter_code
_entity_poly.pdbx_strand_id
1 'polypeptide(L)'
;MSKNPSEGYFRHMLIGYVRVSTADQNTDHQVDALRKAGVDAKNIHIERAGGAKATRPQLDLVLQRVREGDTLVITRLDRLGRSVLHLITLGAELRERGVGLKVLEQGIDTATAEGRAMFGMLSVLAELQRELIVANTRDGLAAARARGRKGGRPPKLSPDQIELAQRLYDAKEHTVAQIADMLKVPRTTVYGHLNKRPAAKVTKSATSKSAGPVPRASRACSTCGNEPTTRAEAASQRADLAVDWLHPDPDDPETLIVRNHCRHCEPGQLAFDIACTICGDGPILAGALADQAMDGSLSEAVRRWLTTAGWVLTPHLLCPDHT
;
A
#
# COMPACT_ATOMS: atom_id res chain seq x y z
N MET A 1 -27.48 56.70 -24.51
CA MET A 1 -26.24 56.48 -23.73
C MET A 1 -25.87 55.01 -23.80
N SER A 2 -24.69 54.76 -24.38
CA SER A 2 -24.06 53.45 -24.50
C SER A 2 -23.71 52.88 -23.12
N LYS A 3 -24.08 51.64 -22.87
CA LYS A 3 -23.40 50.78 -21.90
C LYS A 3 -23.05 49.48 -22.62
N ASN A 4 -21.85 49.44 -23.17
CA ASN A 4 -21.12 48.18 -23.34
C ASN A 4 -20.83 47.62 -21.94
N PRO A 5 -21.16 46.36 -21.65
CA PRO A 5 -20.38 45.58 -20.71
C PRO A 5 -19.41 44.74 -21.53
N SER A 6 -18.14 45.12 -21.49
CA SER A 6 -17.02 44.20 -21.65
C SER A 6 -17.06 43.20 -20.49
N GLU A 7 -17.97 42.23 -20.58
CA GLU A 7 -18.00 41.05 -19.72
C GLU A 7 -16.87 40.14 -20.20
N GLY A 8 -15.87 39.94 -19.34
CA GLY A 8 -14.61 39.31 -19.71
C GLY A 8 -14.83 37.97 -20.39
N TYR A 9 -14.28 37.81 -21.60
CA TYR A 9 -14.19 36.53 -22.30
C TYR A 9 -13.37 35.56 -21.43
N PHE A 10 -14.00 34.84 -20.50
CA PHE A 10 -13.49 33.58 -20.00
C PHE A 10 -13.49 32.62 -21.19
N ARG A 11 -12.37 32.59 -21.90
CA ARG A 11 -12.18 31.70 -23.05
C ARG A 11 -12.15 30.28 -22.52
N HIS A 12 -13.28 29.59 -22.59
CA HIS A 12 -13.37 28.14 -22.39
C HIS A 12 -12.35 27.47 -23.34
N MET A 13 -11.24 26.97 -22.79
CA MET A 13 -10.17 26.41 -23.60
C MET A 13 -10.32 24.90 -23.69
N LEU A 14 -10.30 24.37 -24.92
CA LEU A 14 -10.21 22.95 -25.15
C LEU A 14 -8.73 22.52 -25.16
N ILE A 15 -8.38 21.56 -24.32
CA ILE A 15 -7.04 20.97 -24.25
C ILE A 15 -7.15 19.50 -24.65
N GLY A 16 -6.39 19.09 -25.66
CA GLY A 16 -6.41 17.74 -26.18
C GLY A 16 -5.31 16.89 -25.56
N TYR A 17 -5.62 15.65 -25.21
CA TYR A 17 -4.61 14.68 -24.76
C TYR A 17 -4.70 13.38 -25.57
N VAL A 18 -3.55 12.97 -26.11
CA VAL A 18 -3.37 11.77 -26.93
C VAL A 18 -2.37 10.86 -26.23
N ARG A 19 -2.62 9.55 -26.24
CA ARG A 19 -1.65 8.56 -25.76
C ARG A 19 -1.48 7.45 -26.79
N VAL A 20 -0.23 7.11 -27.08
CA VAL A 20 0.12 5.95 -27.89
C VAL A 20 0.98 4.96 -27.10
N SER A 21 0.67 3.68 -27.24
CA SER A 21 1.53 2.59 -26.78
C SER A 21 2.55 2.27 -27.87
N THR A 22 3.64 1.60 -27.51
CA THR A 22 4.70 1.17 -28.44
C THR A 22 4.21 0.41 -29.68
N ALA A 23 3.03 -0.22 -29.62
CA ALA A 23 2.42 -0.97 -30.72
C ALA A 23 1.63 -0.10 -31.72
N ASP A 24 1.28 1.14 -31.35
CA ASP A 24 0.38 2.01 -32.12
C ASP A 24 1.13 3.32 -32.41
N GLN A 25 2.04 3.29 -33.37
CA GLN A 25 2.94 4.42 -33.68
C GLN A 25 2.20 5.59 -34.38
N ASN A 26 0.98 5.39 -34.86
CA ASN A 26 0.25 6.40 -35.61
C ASN A 26 -0.72 7.20 -34.70
N THR A 27 -0.36 8.45 -34.43
CA THR A 27 -1.17 9.40 -33.65
C THR A 27 -2.22 10.15 -34.46
N ASP A 28 -2.14 10.09 -35.79
CA ASP A 28 -2.77 11.04 -36.69
C ASP A 28 -4.30 10.97 -36.59
N HIS A 29 -4.86 9.76 -36.55
CA HIS A 29 -6.30 9.58 -36.35
C HIS A 29 -6.81 10.23 -35.06
N GLN A 30 -6.02 10.17 -33.97
CA GLN A 30 -6.42 10.77 -32.70
C GLN A 30 -6.31 12.29 -32.74
N VAL A 31 -5.24 12.81 -33.34
CA VAL A 31 -5.02 14.25 -33.51
C VAL A 31 -6.10 14.85 -34.41
N ASP A 32 -6.47 14.17 -35.49
CA ASP A 32 -7.51 14.60 -36.41
C ASP A 32 -8.89 14.62 -35.75
N ALA A 33 -9.20 13.61 -34.93
CA ALA A 33 -10.43 13.58 -34.15
C ALA A 33 -10.51 14.76 -33.16
N LEU A 34 -9.41 15.08 -32.47
CA LEU A 34 -9.34 16.22 -31.55
C LEU A 34 -9.47 17.57 -32.27
N ARG A 35 -8.80 17.72 -33.43
CA ARG A 35 -8.93 18.93 -34.26
C ARG A 35 -10.35 19.11 -34.76
N LYS A 36 -10.99 18.04 -35.22
CA LYS A 36 -12.40 18.05 -35.64
C LYS A 36 -13.35 18.41 -34.49
N ALA A 37 -12.98 18.07 -33.26
CA ALA A 37 -13.71 18.47 -32.05
C ALA A 37 -13.46 19.93 -31.61
N GLY A 38 -12.64 20.70 -32.35
CA GLY A 38 -12.36 22.11 -32.08
C GLY A 38 -11.15 22.37 -31.18
N VAL A 39 -10.33 21.36 -30.88
CA VAL A 39 -9.09 21.55 -30.11
C VAL A 39 -8.03 22.21 -31.00
N ASP A 40 -7.50 23.36 -30.57
CA ASP A 40 -6.38 24.03 -31.25
C ASP A 40 -5.15 23.11 -31.24
N ALA A 41 -4.47 22.99 -32.39
CA ALA A 41 -3.29 22.14 -32.55
C ALA A 41 -2.19 22.42 -31.50
N LYS A 42 -2.07 23.67 -31.03
CA LYS A 42 -1.08 24.06 -29.99
C LYS A 42 -1.42 23.54 -28.58
N ASN A 43 -2.67 23.14 -28.36
CA ASN A 43 -3.18 22.62 -27.10
C ASN A 43 -3.34 21.08 -27.12
N ILE A 44 -2.82 20.40 -28.15
CA ILE A 44 -2.83 18.94 -28.23
C ILE A 44 -1.51 18.42 -27.65
N HIS A 45 -1.61 17.64 -26.59
CA HIS A 45 -0.48 17.04 -25.90
C HIS A 45 -0.41 15.54 -26.22
N ILE A 46 0.74 15.09 -26.72
CA ILE A 46 0.93 13.71 -27.19
C ILE A 46 1.88 12.97 -26.25
N GLU A 47 1.34 11.97 -25.55
CA GLU A 47 2.08 11.09 -24.67
C GLU A 47 2.56 9.84 -25.43
N ARG A 48 3.87 9.66 -25.53
CA ARG A 48 4.50 8.49 -26.15
C ARG A 48 5.00 7.53 -25.07
N ALA A 49 4.29 6.44 -24.84
CA ALA A 49 4.62 5.52 -23.77
C ALA A 49 5.78 4.58 -24.16
N GLY A 50 6.93 4.72 -23.49
CA GLY A 50 8.04 3.77 -23.53
C GLY A 50 8.11 2.94 -22.24
N GLY A 51 7.86 1.62 -22.33
CA GLY A 51 8.14 0.67 -21.25
C GLY A 51 7.10 0.58 -20.10
N ALA A 52 7.24 -0.48 -19.30
CA ALA A 52 6.28 -0.88 -18.24
C ALA A 52 6.21 0.06 -17.02
N LYS A 53 7.14 1.02 -16.92
CA LYS A 53 7.12 2.15 -15.96
C LYS A 53 7.12 3.47 -16.72
N ALA A 54 6.08 3.74 -17.50
CA ALA A 54 5.97 4.99 -18.24
C ALA A 54 5.39 6.09 -17.32
N THR A 55 6.27 6.93 -16.81
CA THR A 55 5.96 8.29 -16.32
C THR A 55 5.10 9.02 -17.37
N ARG A 56 4.16 9.90 -16.96
CA ARG A 56 3.23 10.58 -17.87
C ARG A 56 3.39 12.11 -17.84
N PRO A 57 4.56 12.61 -18.25
CA PRO A 57 4.87 14.04 -18.12
C PRO A 57 3.90 14.92 -18.91
N GLN A 58 3.32 14.45 -20.02
CA GLN A 58 2.38 15.26 -20.81
C GLN A 58 1.02 15.34 -20.14
N LEU A 59 0.55 14.25 -19.54
CA LEU A 59 -0.70 14.29 -18.76
C LEU A 59 -0.54 15.20 -17.55
N ASP A 60 0.58 15.09 -16.82
CA ASP A 60 0.85 15.93 -15.65
C ASP A 60 0.91 17.42 -16.03
N LEU A 61 1.55 17.75 -17.16
CA LEU A 61 1.56 19.12 -17.70
C LEU A 61 0.16 19.63 -18.05
N VAL A 62 -0.67 18.79 -18.68
CA VAL A 62 -2.06 19.12 -19.00
C VAL A 62 -2.84 19.41 -17.72
N LEU A 63 -2.73 18.55 -16.70
CA LEU A 63 -3.42 18.71 -15.43
C LEU A 63 -2.96 19.94 -14.64
N GLN A 64 -1.71 20.39 -14.80
CA GLN A 64 -1.24 21.65 -14.23
C GLN A 64 -1.74 22.88 -14.99
N ARG A 65 -1.99 22.74 -16.30
CA ARG A 65 -2.38 23.85 -17.18
C ARG A 65 -3.89 24.12 -17.20
N VAL A 66 -4.71 23.08 -17.07
CA VAL A 66 -6.18 23.20 -17.05
C VAL A 66 -6.65 24.07 -15.88
N ARG A 67 -7.56 25.00 -16.17
CA ARG A 67 -8.19 25.89 -15.20
C ARG A 67 -9.70 25.67 -15.17
N GLU A 68 -10.35 26.20 -14.15
CA GLU A 68 -11.81 26.23 -14.08
C GLU A 68 -12.42 26.79 -15.37
N GLY A 69 -13.43 26.08 -15.90
CA GLY A 69 -14.06 26.38 -17.19
C GLY A 69 -13.37 25.77 -18.41
N ASP A 70 -12.14 25.27 -18.31
CA ASP A 70 -11.51 24.54 -19.41
C ASP A 70 -12.14 23.16 -19.58
N THR A 71 -11.90 22.54 -20.74
CA THR A 71 -12.33 21.16 -20.99
C THR A 71 -11.17 20.32 -21.53
N LEU A 72 -10.89 19.23 -20.82
CA LEU A 72 -9.98 18.19 -21.28
C LEU A 72 -10.70 17.30 -22.29
N VAL A 73 -10.17 17.23 -23.51
CA VAL A 73 -10.71 16.44 -24.60
C VAL A 73 -9.79 15.26 -24.89
N ILE A 74 -10.38 14.06 -24.90
CA ILE A 74 -9.69 12.81 -25.25
C ILE A 74 -10.50 12.05 -26.29
N THR A 75 -9.84 11.19 -27.06
CA THR A 75 -10.51 10.30 -28.01
C THR A 75 -11.30 9.20 -27.30
N ARG A 76 -10.64 8.51 -26.35
CA ARG A 76 -11.18 7.36 -25.62
C ARG A 76 -10.72 7.31 -24.17
N LEU A 77 -11.54 6.72 -23.31
CA LEU A 77 -11.26 6.55 -21.88
C LEU A 77 -9.95 5.81 -21.60
N ASP A 78 -9.62 4.75 -22.33
CA ASP A 78 -8.39 3.96 -22.12
C ASP A 78 -7.09 4.76 -22.35
N ARG A 79 -7.18 5.90 -23.06
CA ARG A 79 -6.05 6.78 -23.31
C ARG A 79 -5.71 7.64 -22.10
N LEU A 80 -6.71 8.05 -21.31
CA LEU A 80 -6.56 8.93 -20.15
C LEU A 80 -6.07 8.20 -18.89
N GLY A 81 -6.56 6.99 -18.62
CA GLY A 81 -6.30 6.25 -17.37
C GLY A 81 -5.28 5.13 -17.51
N ARG A 82 -4.83 4.57 -16.38
CA ARG A 82 -4.08 3.28 -16.35
C ARG A 82 -4.97 2.12 -15.90
N SER A 83 -6.06 2.48 -15.24
CA SER A 83 -7.10 1.61 -14.72
C SER A 83 -8.39 2.43 -14.71
N VAL A 84 -9.52 1.75 -14.54
CA VAL A 84 -10.81 2.42 -14.42
C VAL A 84 -10.86 3.29 -13.16
N LEU A 85 -10.25 2.84 -12.05
CA LEU A 85 -10.11 3.63 -10.83
C LEU A 85 -9.37 4.96 -11.08
N HIS A 86 -8.25 4.91 -11.81
CA HIS A 86 -7.49 6.12 -12.12
C HIS A 86 -8.34 7.11 -12.94
N LEU A 87 -9.19 6.61 -13.86
CA LEU A 87 -10.11 7.47 -14.61
C LEU A 87 -11.13 8.16 -13.72
N ILE A 88 -11.70 7.43 -12.77
CA ILE A 88 -12.74 7.94 -11.86
C ILE A 88 -12.16 9.00 -10.94
N THR A 89 -11.03 8.71 -10.30
CA THR A 89 -10.34 9.66 -9.43
C THR A 89 -10.00 10.94 -10.18
N LEU A 90 -9.43 10.80 -11.39
CA LEU A 90 -9.08 11.94 -12.20
C LEU A 90 -10.31 12.73 -12.67
N GLY A 91 -11.40 12.06 -13.07
CA GLY A 91 -12.62 12.76 -13.46
C GLY A 91 -13.32 13.46 -12.28
N ALA A 92 -13.24 12.89 -11.07
CA ALA A 92 -13.70 13.54 -9.85
C ALA A 92 -12.87 14.79 -9.53
N GLU A 93 -11.54 14.69 -9.62
CA GLU A 93 -10.62 15.83 -9.43
C GLU A 93 -10.90 16.95 -10.45
N LEU A 94 -11.04 16.62 -11.73
CA LEU A 94 -11.36 17.59 -12.77
C LEU A 94 -12.69 18.30 -12.47
N ARG A 95 -13.71 17.54 -12.01
CA ARG A 95 -15.00 18.11 -11.63
C ARG A 95 -14.91 19.05 -10.44
N GLU A 96 -14.18 18.68 -9.39
CA GLU A 96 -13.96 19.55 -8.21
C GLU A 96 -13.26 20.85 -8.59
N ARG A 97 -12.38 20.81 -9.59
CA ARG A 97 -11.68 21.97 -10.15
C ARG A 97 -12.52 22.76 -11.17
N GLY A 98 -13.77 22.36 -11.41
CA GLY A 98 -14.63 22.98 -12.43
C GLY A 98 -14.13 22.80 -13.86
N VAL A 99 -13.34 21.76 -14.13
CA VAL A 99 -12.81 21.39 -15.44
C VAL A 99 -13.71 20.33 -16.08
N GLY A 100 -14.14 20.57 -17.31
CA GLY A 100 -14.89 19.61 -18.11
C GLY A 100 -14.02 18.45 -18.61
N LEU A 101 -14.62 17.28 -18.80
CA LEU A 101 -14.02 16.13 -19.45
C LEU A 101 -14.91 15.70 -20.62
N LYS A 102 -14.33 15.70 -21.82
CA LYS A 102 -14.99 15.28 -23.05
C LYS A 102 -14.28 14.09 -23.68
N VAL A 103 -15.04 13.04 -23.96
CA VAL A 103 -14.57 11.79 -24.57
C VAL A 103 -15.29 11.60 -25.89
N LEU A 104 -14.56 11.66 -27.00
CA LEU A 104 -15.15 11.76 -28.34
C LEU A 104 -15.86 10.47 -28.78
N GLU A 105 -15.23 9.30 -28.65
CA GLU A 105 -15.81 8.05 -29.17
C GLU A 105 -17.01 7.56 -28.33
N GLN A 106 -16.91 7.69 -27.01
CA GLN A 106 -17.98 7.31 -26.08
C GLN A 106 -19.06 8.40 -25.93
N GLY A 107 -18.89 9.56 -26.57
CA GLY A 107 -19.85 10.66 -26.48
C GLY A 107 -20.06 11.20 -25.06
N ILE A 108 -19.07 11.06 -24.18
CA ILE A 108 -19.16 11.52 -22.79
C ILE A 108 -18.77 12.98 -22.74
N ASP A 109 -19.62 13.82 -22.16
CA ASP A 109 -19.31 15.22 -21.88
C ASP A 109 -19.75 15.57 -20.45
N THR A 110 -18.81 15.70 -19.52
CA THR A 110 -19.14 15.98 -18.11
C THR A 110 -19.66 17.40 -17.88
N ALA A 111 -19.66 18.27 -18.90
CA ALA A 111 -20.39 19.53 -18.85
C ALA A 111 -21.92 19.32 -18.93
N THR A 112 -22.40 18.21 -19.50
CA THR A 112 -23.83 17.89 -19.59
C THR A 112 -24.32 17.02 -18.42
N ALA A 113 -25.63 17.07 -18.13
CA ALA A 113 -26.20 16.26 -17.04
C ALA A 113 -26.12 14.76 -17.36
N GLU A 114 -26.36 14.40 -18.62
CA GLU A 114 -26.31 13.05 -19.15
C GLU A 114 -24.89 12.49 -19.08
N GLY A 115 -23.88 13.29 -19.47
CA GLY A 115 -22.49 12.87 -19.42
C GLY A 115 -21.98 12.72 -17.98
N ARG A 116 -22.42 13.58 -17.05
CA ARG A 116 -22.14 13.39 -15.61
C ARG A 116 -22.77 12.10 -15.07
N ALA A 117 -24.02 11.80 -15.44
CA ALA A 117 -24.70 10.59 -15.01
C ALA A 117 -23.99 9.32 -15.55
N MET A 118 -23.62 9.31 -16.83
CA MET A 118 -22.89 8.21 -17.44
C MET A 118 -21.50 8.02 -16.80
N PHE A 119 -20.79 9.10 -16.52
CA PHE A 119 -19.50 9.03 -15.82
C PHE A 119 -19.64 8.49 -14.39
N GLY A 120 -20.69 8.88 -13.67
CA GLY A 120 -21.02 8.31 -12.37
C GLY A 120 -21.33 6.81 -12.43
N MET A 121 -22.10 6.36 -13.42
CA MET A 121 -22.41 4.95 -13.62
C MET A 121 -21.14 4.12 -13.94
N LEU A 122 -20.24 4.65 -14.77
CA LEU A 122 -18.93 4.03 -15.01
C LEU A 122 -18.12 3.91 -13.73
N SER A 123 -18.28 4.84 -12.79
CA SER A 123 -17.61 4.80 -11.50
C SER A 123 -18.10 3.62 -10.65
N VAL A 124 -19.42 3.45 -10.54
CA VAL A 124 -20.04 2.33 -9.83
C VAL A 124 -19.66 0.98 -10.45
N LEU A 125 -19.70 0.87 -11.78
CA LEU A 125 -19.35 -0.38 -12.47
C LEU A 125 -17.89 -0.78 -12.25
N ALA A 126 -16.98 0.20 -12.16
CA ALA A 126 -15.57 -0.05 -11.90
C ALA A 126 -15.32 -0.61 -10.49
N GLU A 127 -16.00 -0.05 -9.49
CA GLU A 127 -15.95 -0.52 -8.11
C GLU A 127 -16.44 -1.95 -8.02
N LEU A 128 -17.60 -2.25 -8.62
CA LEU A 128 -18.13 -3.61 -8.72
C LEU A 128 -17.14 -4.57 -9.39
N GLN A 129 -16.56 -4.18 -10.53
CA GLN A 129 -15.59 -5.04 -11.23
C GLN A 129 -14.36 -5.33 -10.38
N ARG A 130 -13.88 -4.36 -9.58
CA ARG A 130 -12.77 -4.55 -8.65
C ARG A 130 -13.13 -5.54 -7.56
N GLU A 131 -14.30 -5.39 -6.94
CA GLU A 131 -14.77 -6.31 -5.92
C GLU A 131 -14.86 -7.75 -6.44
N LEU A 132 -15.39 -7.93 -7.65
CA LEU A 132 -15.45 -9.23 -8.32
C LEU A 132 -14.05 -9.82 -8.58
N ILE A 133 -13.10 -9.03 -9.06
CA ILE A 133 -11.70 -9.49 -9.27
C ILE A 133 -11.08 -9.94 -7.94
N VAL A 134 -11.28 -9.16 -6.87
CA VAL A 134 -10.76 -9.49 -5.53
C VAL A 134 -11.42 -10.76 -4.99
N ALA A 135 -12.74 -10.89 -5.11
CA ALA A 135 -13.48 -12.08 -4.70
C ALA A 135 -12.99 -13.33 -5.45
N ASN A 136 -12.97 -13.28 -6.78
CA ASN A 136 -12.48 -14.38 -7.62
C ASN A 136 -11.03 -14.76 -7.31
N THR A 137 -10.16 -13.78 -7.03
CA THR A 137 -8.77 -14.04 -6.64
C THR A 137 -8.70 -14.75 -5.30
N ARG A 138 -9.50 -14.32 -4.31
CA ARG A 138 -9.56 -14.95 -2.98
C ARG A 138 -10.07 -16.39 -3.10
N ASP A 139 -11.11 -16.62 -3.90
CA ASP A 139 -11.66 -17.94 -4.15
C ASP A 139 -10.65 -18.85 -4.85
N GLY A 140 -9.95 -18.34 -5.87
CA GLY A 140 -8.88 -19.05 -6.55
C GLY A 140 -7.72 -19.42 -5.61
N LEU A 141 -7.31 -18.50 -4.73
CA LEU A 141 -6.29 -18.75 -3.71
C LEU A 141 -6.76 -19.76 -2.67
N ALA A 142 -8.02 -19.70 -2.23
CA ALA A 142 -8.60 -20.66 -1.29
C ALA A 142 -8.63 -22.06 -1.90
N ALA A 143 -9.11 -22.19 -3.15
CA ALA A 143 -9.11 -23.45 -3.88
C ALA A 143 -7.68 -24.00 -4.11
N ALA A 144 -6.72 -23.13 -4.44
CA ALA A 144 -5.31 -23.53 -4.57
C ALA A 144 -4.72 -24.04 -3.25
N ARG A 145 -5.02 -23.37 -2.13
CA ARG A 145 -4.59 -23.80 -0.79
C ARG A 145 -5.24 -25.12 -0.38
N ALA A 146 -6.53 -25.33 -0.68
CA ALA A 146 -7.22 -26.60 -0.45
C ALA A 146 -6.58 -27.76 -1.24
N ARG A 147 -6.06 -27.48 -2.44
CA ARG A 147 -5.25 -28.42 -3.23
C ARG A 147 -3.79 -28.53 -2.78
N GLY A 148 -3.42 -27.98 -1.63
CA GLY A 148 -2.07 -28.10 -1.04
C GLY A 148 -1.05 -27.06 -1.52
N ARG A 149 -1.43 -26.10 -2.36
CA ARG A 149 -0.52 -25.03 -2.80
C ARG A 149 -0.32 -24.02 -1.67
N LYS A 150 0.87 -23.98 -1.06
CA LYS A 150 1.19 -23.09 0.07
C LYS A 150 1.34 -21.61 -0.32
N GLY A 151 1.61 -21.29 -1.58
CA GLY A 151 1.87 -19.92 -2.05
C GLY A 151 3.14 -19.30 -1.44
N GLY A 152 3.44 -18.06 -1.80
CA GLY A 152 4.60 -17.32 -1.28
C GLY A 152 5.93 -17.58 -2.00
N ARG A 153 6.99 -16.87 -1.57
CA ARG A 153 8.35 -17.03 -2.11
C ARG A 153 8.90 -18.40 -1.69
N PRO A 154 9.43 -19.22 -2.61
CA PRO A 154 10.09 -20.47 -2.25
C PRO A 154 11.23 -20.23 -1.26
N PRO A 155 11.42 -21.12 -0.26
CA PRO A 155 12.55 -21.01 0.66
C PRO A 155 13.87 -21.12 -0.11
N LYS A 156 14.86 -20.32 0.30
CA LYS A 156 16.20 -20.32 -0.33
C LYS A 156 17.06 -21.52 0.07
N LEU A 157 16.76 -22.14 1.21
CA LEU A 157 17.45 -23.34 1.70
C LEU A 157 16.49 -24.54 1.65
N SER A 158 17.00 -25.68 1.21
CA SER A 158 16.32 -26.96 1.37
C SER A 158 16.35 -27.44 2.83
N PRO A 159 15.49 -28.39 3.23
CA PRO A 159 15.53 -28.98 4.57
C PRO A 159 16.93 -29.52 4.93
N ASP A 160 17.61 -30.18 3.98
CA ASP A 160 18.95 -30.75 4.19
C ASP A 160 20.00 -29.65 4.38
N GLN A 161 19.88 -28.54 3.65
CA GLN A 161 20.77 -27.38 3.81
C GLN A 161 20.55 -26.66 5.14
N ILE A 162 19.32 -26.64 5.65
CA ILE A 162 19.00 -26.11 6.98
C ILE A 162 19.64 -27.00 8.06
N GLU A 163 19.52 -28.32 7.93
CA GLU A 163 20.14 -29.26 8.86
C GLU A 163 21.67 -29.17 8.84
N LEU A 164 22.27 -29.06 7.65
CA LEU A 164 23.70 -28.84 7.49
C LEU A 164 24.14 -27.53 8.15
N ALA A 165 23.41 -26.43 7.91
CA ALA A 165 23.69 -25.14 8.53
C ALA A 165 23.67 -25.21 10.06
N GLN A 166 22.68 -25.91 10.63
CA GLN A 166 22.55 -26.11 12.07
C GLN A 166 23.72 -26.93 12.63
N ARG A 167 24.10 -28.03 11.97
CA ARG A 167 25.23 -28.87 12.39
C ARG A 167 26.56 -28.09 12.39
N LEU A 168 26.83 -27.33 11.33
CA LEU A 168 28.05 -26.52 11.22
C LEU A 168 28.09 -25.40 12.28
N TYR A 169 26.93 -24.83 12.60
CA TYR A 169 26.79 -23.83 13.66
C TYR A 169 27.01 -24.42 15.05
N ASP A 170 26.41 -25.58 15.34
CA ASP A 170 26.51 -26.26 16.64
C ASP A 170 27.91 -26.81 16.93
N ALA A 171 28.63 -27.23 15.87
CA ALA A 171 30.03 -27.64 15.96
C ALA A 171 30.98 -26.48 16.34
N LYS A 172 30.55 -25.22 16.15
CA LYS A 172 31.34 -24.00 16.36
C LYS A 172 32.65 -23.92 15.56
N GLU A 173 32.79 -24.75 14.54
CA GLU A 173 33.98 -24.78 13.66
C GLU A 173 33.90 -23.74 12.54
N HIS A 174 32.69 -23.26 12.21
CA HIS A 174 32.46 -22.27 11.17
C HIS A 174 31.67 -21.07 11.70
N THR A 175 32.08 -19.87 11.29
CA THR A 175 31.30 -18.66 11.51
C THR A 175 30.04 -18.66 10.65
N VAL A 176 29.00 -17.96 11.10
CA VAL A 176 27.74 -17.83 10.31
C VAL A 176 27.98 -17.18 8.95
N ALA A 177 28.99 -16.32 8.82
CA ALA A 177 29.40 -15.77 7.53
C ALA A 177 29.92 -16.87 6.58
N GLN A 178 30.82 -17.73 7.06
CA GLN A 178 31.34 -18.86 6.27
C GLN A 178 30.25 -19.87 5.89
N ILE A 179 29.31 -20.14 6.79
CA ILE A 179 28.16 -21.02 6.51
C ILE A 179 27.25 -20.40 5.42
N ALA A 180 27.00 -19.10 5.51
CA ALA A 180 26.20 -18.36 4.53
C ALA A 180 26.84 -18.36 3.14
N ASP A 181 28.16 -18.15 3.07
CA ASP A 181 28.93 -18.20 1.83
C ASP A 181 28.94 -19.61 1.23
N MET A 182 29.13 -20.64 2.05
CA MET A 182 29.12 -22.05 1.63
C MET A 182 27.76 -22.47 1.06
N LEU A 183 26.66 -21.95 1.63
CA LEU A 183 25.30 -22.22 1.17
C LEU A 183 24.80 -21.21 0.12
N LYS A 184 25.63 -20.22 -0.27
CA LYS A 184 25.31 -19.15 -1.22
C LYS A 184 24.01 -18.41 -0.89
N VAL A 185 23.78 -18.15 0.39
CA VAL A 185 22.62 -17.39 0.89
C VAL A 185 23.07 -16.23 1.78
N PRO A 186 22.27 -15.17 1.92
CA PRO A 186 22.57 -14.11 2.88
C PRO A 186 22.63 -14.64 4.32
N ARG A 187 23.48 -14.06 5.16
CA ARG A 187 23.58 -14.38 6.61
C ARG A 187 22.21 -14.35 7.31
N THR A 188 21.34 -13.43 6.92
CA THR A 188 19.96 -13.31 7.45
C THR A 188 19.10 -14.54 7.15
N THR A 189 19.31 -15.19 6.01
CA THR A 189 18.63 -16.44 5.65
C THR A 189 19.10 -17.59 6.54
N VAL A 190 20.40 -17.66 6.85
CA VAL A 190 20.94 -18.67 7.77
C VAL A 190 20.40 -18.46 9.18
N TYR A 191 20.51 -17.24 9.73
CA TYR A 191 19.98 -16.93 11.06
C TYR A 191 18.48 -17.19 11.21
N GLY A 192 17.69 -16.95 10.15
CA GLY A 192 16.25 -17.23 10.14
C GLY A 192 15.89 -18.72 10.22
N HIS A 193 16.86 -19.61 9.98
CA HIS A 193 16.67 -21.07 10.00
C HIS A 193 17.45 -21.78 11.12
N LEU A 194 18.29 -21.07 11.89
CA LEU A 194 18.98 -21.63 13.05
C LEU A 194 18.09 -21.64 14.30
N ASN A 195 18.02 -22.78 15.00
CA ASN A 195 17.33 -22.88 16.28
C ASN A 195 18.18 -22.24 17.39
N LYS A 196 17.76 -21.09 17.92
CA LYS A 196 18.42 -20.38 19.05
C LYS A 196 18.31 -21.07 20.42
N ARG A 197 18.06 -22.39 20.49
CA ARG A 197 18.04 -23.13 21.77
C ARG A 197 19.40 -23.76 22.02
N PRO A 198 20.04 -23.53 23.19
CA PRO A 198 21.29 -24.21 23.50
C PRO A 198 21.03 -25.72 23.60
N ALA A 199 21.89 -26.50 22.96
CA ALA A 199 21.82 -27.95 22.91
C ALA A 199 21.78 -28.56 24.32
N ALA A 200 20.60 -29.04 24.73
CA ALA A 200 20.48 -29.99 25.83
C ALA A 200 20.90 -31.37 25.31
N LYS A 201 21.88 -31.96 25.98
CA LYS A 201 22.49 -33.27 25.68
C LYS A 201 21.41 -34.34 25.45
N VAL A 202 21.47 -35.01 24.30
CA VAL A 202 20.64 -36.18 24.00
C VAL A 202 21.27 -37.41 24.66
N THR A 203 20.72 -37.84 25.79
CA THR A 203 20.91 -39.22 26.26
C THR A 203 19.81 -40.09 25.68
N LYS A 204 20.22 -41.15 24.99
CA LYS A 204 19.33 -42.18 24.43
C LYS A 204 18.57 -42.90 25.54
N SER A 205 17.25 -42.88 25.50
CA SER A 205 16.44 -44.03 25.92
C SER A 205 15.09 -43.98 25.23
N ALA A 206 14.84 -45.01 24.42
CA ALA A 206 13.53 -45.32 23.88
C ALA A 206 12.54 -45.58 25.03
N THR A 207 11.31 -45.07 24.93
CA THR A 207 10.07 -45.85 25.01
C THR A 207 8.92 -44.95 24.55
N SER A 208 8.18 -45.43 23.56
CA SER A 208 6.92 -44.85 23.09
C SER A 208 5.86 -44.83 24.18
N LYS A 209 5.18 -43.69 24.39
CA LYS A 209 3.79 -43.65 24.87
C LYS A 209 3.15 -42.32 24.49
N SER A 210 2.14 -42.41 23.64
CA SER A 210 1.22 -41.34 23.26
C SER A 210 0.32 -40.97 24.44
N ALA A 211 0.25 -39.69 24.81
CA ALA A 211 -0.92 -39.08 25.45
C ALA A 211 -0.81 -37.54 25.50
N GLY A 212 -1.82 -36.86 24.95
CA GLY A 212 -2.21 -35.49 25.30
C GLY A 212 -1.73 -34.36 24.38
N PRO A 213 -2.64 -33.61 23.71
CA PRO A 213 -2.26 -32.32 23.13
C PRO A 213 -1.92 -31.34 24.26
N VAL A 214 -0.74 -30.74 24.18
CA VAL A 214 -0.34 -29.58 25.00
C VAL A 214 -1.46 -28.53 24.91
N PRO A 215 -1.95 -27.95 26.03
CA PRO A 215 -2.98 -26.92 25.97
C PRO A 215 -2.48 -25.78 25.08
N ARG A 216 -3.21 -25.52 23.98
CA ARG A 216 -2.91 -24.37 23.13
C ARG A 216 -3.08 -23.12 23.98
N ALA A 217 -2.05 -22.28 24.03
CA ALA A 217 -2.18 -20.92 24.55
C ALA A 217 -3.44 -20.27 23.95
N SER A 218 -4.23 -19.61 24.79
CA SER A 218 -5.52 -19.02 24.40
C SER A 218 -5.33 -18.13 23.17
N ARG A 219 -6.20 -18.28 22.18
CA ARG A 219 -6.19 -17.45 20.97
C ARG A 219 -6.93 -16.12 21.15
N ALA A 220 -7.55 -15.94 22.31
CA ALA A 220 -8.34 -14.78 22.64
C ALA A 220 -7.47 -13.53 22.83
N CYS A 221 -8.00 -12.38 22.42
CA CYS A 221 -7.41 -11.08 22.70
C CYS A 221 -7.43 -10.84 24.21
N SER A 222 -6.30 -10.47 24.81
CA SER A 222 -6.19 -10.15 26.24
C SER A 222 -6.96 -8.90 26.65
N THR A 223 -7.28 -8.04 25.68
CA THR A 223 -7.94 -6.73 25.91
C THR A 223 -9.46 -6.81 25.80
N CYS A 224 -10.01 -7.52 24.80
CA CYS A 224 -11.46 -7.61 24.59
C CYS A 224 -12.03 -9.03 24.59
N GLY A 225 -11.18 -10.06 24.76
CA GLY A 225 -11.61 -11.45 24.75
C GLY A 225 -11.97 -12.02 23.37
N ASN A 226 -11.84 -11.24 22.28
CA ASN A 226 -12.18 -11.71 20.94
C ASN A 226 -11.38 -12.96 20.56
N GLU A 227 -12.10 -14.03 20.19
CA GLU A 227 -11.49 -15.31 19.82
C GLU A 227 -11.63 -15.55 18.31
N PRO A 228 -10.51 -15.66 17.57
CA PRO A 228 -10.55 -15.81 16.13
C PRO A 228 -11.09 -17.18 15.73
N THR A 229 -12.09 -17.18 14.85
CA THR A 229 -12.79 -18.40 14.42
C THR A 229 -12.03 -19.13 13.32
N THR A 230 -11.23 -18.40 12.53
CA THR A 230 -10.40 -18.96 11.46
C THR A 230 -8.90 -18.85 11.75
N ARG A 231 -8.10 -19.70 11.10
CA ARG A 231 -6.63 -19.62 11.19
C ARG A 231 -6.08 -18.32 10.60
N ALA A 232 -6.78 -17.74 9.62
CA ALA A 232 -6.43 -16.46 9.01
C ALA A 232 -6.69 -15.32 10.00
N GLU A 233 -7.87 -15.26 10.62
CA GLU A 233 -8.16 -14.32 11.71
C GLU A 233 -7.17 -14.45 12.86
N ALA A 234 -6.81 -15.68 13.24
CA ALA A 234 -5.82 -15.91 14.30
C ALA A 234 -4.40 -15.50 13.91
N ALA A 235 -4.11 -15.37 12.62
CA ALA A 235 -2.83 -14.82 12.14
C ALA A 235 -2.87 -13.29 12.13
N SER A 236 -3.95 -12.69 11.63
CA SER A 236 -4.15 -11.23 11.66
C SER A 236 -4.18 -10.70 13.08
N GLN A 237 -4.97 -11.31 13.97
CA GLN A 237 -5.05 -10.90 15.38
C GLN A 237 -3.70 -11.00 16.10
N ARG A 238 -2.85 -11.97 15.76
CA ARG A 238 -1.48 -12.04 16.30
C ARG A 238 -0.56 -10.96 15.76
N ALA A 239 -0.76 -10.53 14.52
CA ALA A 239 -0.01 -9.41 13.95
C ALA A 239 -0.46 -8.09 14.59
N ASP A 240 -1.77 -7.87 14.71
CA ASP A 240 -2.33 -6.67 15.35
C ASP A 240 -1.87 -6.55 16.82
N LEU A 241 -1.93 -7.65 17.57
CA LEU A 241 -1.48 -7.69 18.98
C LEU A 241 0.05 -7.61 19.16
N ALA A 242 0.83 -7.71 18.09
CA ALA A 242 2.29 -7.54 18.16
C ALA A 242 2.71 -6.07 17.99
N VAL A 243 1.77 -5.18 17.63
CA VAL A 243 2.03 -3.74 17.49
C VAL A 243 1.84 -3.07 18.85
N ASP A 244 2.84 -2.30 19.26
CA ASP A 244 2.79 -1.50 20.47
C ASP A 244 2.05 -0.18 20.21
N TRP A 245 0.98 0.06 20.97
CA TRP A 245 0.29 1.35 21.00
C TRP A 245 0.74 2.15 22.22
N LEU A 246 1.21 3.37 21.98
CA LEU A 246 1.62 4.31 23.02
C LEU A 246 0.44 5.24 23.33
N HIS A 247 -0.07 5.11 24.56
CA HIS A 247 -1.14 5.94 25.10
C HIS A 247 -0.55 6.95 26.07
N PRO A 248 -1.10 8.18 26.14
CA PRO A 248 -0.79 9.08 27.23
C PRO A 248 -1.23 8.45 28.54
N ASP A 249 -0.38 8.52 29.56
CA ASP A 249 -0.77 8.12 30.91
C ASP A 249 -1.71 9.20 31.49
N PRO A 250 -2.94 8.84 31.92
CA PRO A 250 -3.90 9.80 32.45
C PRO A 250 -3.48 10.38 33.81
N ASP A 251 -2.60 9.70 34.54
CA ASP A 251 -2.17 10.10 35.88
C ASP A 251 -0.85 10.89 35.86
N ASP A 252 0.00 10.70 34.84
CA ASP A 252 1.27 11.42 34.67
C ASP A 252 1.57 11.74 33.18
N PRO A 253 1.49 13.02 32.75
CA PRO A 253 1.75 13.40 31.36
C PRO A 253 3.17 13.11 30.84
N GLU A 254 4.14 12.85 31.72
CA GLU A 254 5.52 12.50 31.36
C GLU A 254 5.73 11.00 31.09
N THR A 255 4.73 10.16 31.37
CA THR A 255 4.78 8.70 31.17
C THR A 255 3.84 8.24 30.06
N LEU A 256 4.12 7.03 29.56
CA LEU A 256 3.36 6.40 28.49
C LEU A 256 2.91 5.01 28.93
N ILE A 257 1.69 4.66 28.55
CA ILE A 257 1.16 3.32 28.75
C ILE A 257 1.22 2.58 27.41
N VAL A 258 1.98 1.49 27.37
CA VAL A 258 2.01 0.60 26.21
C VAL A 258 0.82 -0.36 26.29
N ARG A 259 0.04 -0.44 25.21
CA ARG A 259 -1.07 -1.39 25.08
C ARG A 259 -1.02 -2.07 23.72
N ASN A 260 -1.56 -3.29 23.62
CA ASN A 260 -1.73 -3.97 22.35
C ASN A 260 -3.22 -4.18 22.10
N HIS A 261 -3.64 -3.88 20.88
CA HIS A 261 -5.04 -3.95 20.47
C HIS A 261 -5.21 -4.89 19.29
N CYS A 262 -6.28 -5.67 19.30
CA CYS A 262 -6.74 -6.32 18.08
C CYS A 262 -7.67 -5.36 17.34
N ARG A 263 -7.97 -5.63 16.07
CA ARG A 263 -8.92 -4.86 15.27
C ARG A 263 -10.29 -4.61 15.92
N HIS A 264 -10.71 -5.45 16.86
CA HIS A 264 -12.00 -5.31 17.55
C HIS A 264 -11.98 -4.34 18.74
N CYS A 265 -10.81 -4.06 19.30
CA CYS A 265 -10.64 -3.20 20.48
C CYS A 265 -9.70 -2.02 20.22
N GLU A 266 -9.31 -1.85 18.97
CA GLU A 266 -8.55 -0.70 18.53
C GLU A 266 -9.28 0.60 18.91
N PRO A 267 -8.59 1.57 19.52
CA PRO A 267 -9.21 2.85 19.86
C PRO A 267 -9.66 3.54 18.56
N GLY A 268 -10.94 3.88 18.42
CA GLY A 268 -11.45 4.62 17.26
C GLY A 268 -11.04 6.11 17.21
N GLN A 269 -9.96 6.49 17.88
CA GLN A 269 -9.44 7.85 17.96
C GLN A 269 -8.34 8.09 16.91
N LEU A 270 -7.79 9.31 16.88
CA LEU A 270 -6.64 9.67 16.04
C LEU A 270 -5.44 8.77 16.39
N ALA A 271 -4.85 8.19 15.34
CA ALA A 271 -3.70 7.29 15.40
C ALA A 271 -2.60 7.81 14.48
N PHE A 272 -1.35 7.73 14.93
CA PHE A 272 -0.19 8.15 14.15
C PHE A 272 0.88 7.06 14.16
N ASP A 273 1.27 6.60 12.96
CA ASP A 273 2.26 5.54 12.80
C ASP A 273 3.68 6.09 12.90
N ILE A 274 4.44 5.61 13.88
CA ILE A 274 5.88 5.82 13.95
C ILE A 274 6.54 4.71 13.13
N ALA A 275 6.89 5.01 11.88
CA ALA A 275 7.41 4.01 10.95
C ALA A 275 8.94 4.10 10.82
N CYS A 276 9.63 2.97 10.99
CA CYS A 276 11.03 2.85 10.59
C CYS A 276 11.18 3.15 9.09
N THR A 277 12.15 3.99 8.73
CA THR A 277 12.40 4.39 7.35
C THR A 277 12.83 3.24 6.42
N ILE A 278 13.28 2.11 6.98
CA ILE A 278 13.74 0.93 6.22
C ILE A 278 12.65 -0.13 6.09
N CYS A 279 12.06 -0.59 7.21
CA CYS A 279 11.06 -1.66 7.17
C CYS A 279 9.60 -1.19 7.19
N GLY A 280 9.35 0.06 7.58
CA GLY A 280 8.00 0.60 7.74
C GLY A 280 7.29 0.16 9.03
N ASP A 281 7.89 -0.72 9.84
CA ASP A 281 7.31 -1.17 11.11
C ASP A 281 7.59 -0.17 12.23
N GLY A 282 6.71 -0.13 13.22
CA GLY A 282 6.93 0.56 14.49
C GLY A 282 5.66 0.76 15.30
N PRO A 283 5.73 1.50 16.42
CA PRO A 283 4.61 1.70 17.31
C PRO A 283 3.60 2.71 16.76
N ILE A 284 2.39 2.68 17.32
CA ILE A 284 1.30 3.60 16.99
C ILE A 284 1.06 4.54 18.17
N LEU A 285 1.00 5.84 17.92
CA LEU A 285 0.58 6.83 18.93
C LEU A 285 -0.93 6.95 18.96
N ALA A 286 -1.52 7.03 20.15
CA ALA A 286 -2.96 7.20 20.33
C ALA A 286 -3.34 8.60 20.87
N GLY A 287 -4.46 9.14 20.39
CA GLY A 287 -5.11 10.32 20.97
C GLY A 287 -4.22 11.57 20.91
N ALA A 288 -4.07 12.26 22.04
CA ALA A 288 -3.31 13.51 22.11
C ALA A 288 -1.84 13.40 21.67
N LEU A 289 -1.24 12.20 21.76
CA LEU A 289 0.11 11.95 21.25
C LEU A 289 0.15 11.90 19.71
N ALA A 290 -0.91 11.35 19.09
CA ALA A 290 -1.06 11.34 17.65
C ALA A 290 -1.24 12.77 17.11
N ASP A 291 -2.06 13.57 17.78
CA ASP A 291 -2.31 14.98 17.41
C ASP A 291 -1.01 15.80 17.38
N GLN A 292 -0.19 15.70 18.43
CA GLN A 292 1.11 16.40 18.49
C GLN A 292 2.07 15.96 17.37
N ALA A 293 2.09 14.65 17.08
CA ALA A 293 2.95 14.11 16.03
C ALA A 293 2.52 14.56 14.62
N MET A 294 1.21 14.71 14.39
CA MET A 294 0.67 15.26 13.13
C MET A 294 1.05 16.74 12.92
N ASP A 295 1.19 17.51 14.00
CA ASP A 295 1.71 18.88 13.98
C ASP A 295 3.24 18.95 13.83
N GLY A 296 3.89 17.80 13.64
CA GLY A 296 5.33 17.69 13.34
C GLY A 296 6.22 17.60 14.57
N SER A 297 5.68 17.37 15.76
CA SER A 297 6.46 17.27 17.00
C SER A 297 6.16 16.00 17.79
N LEU A 298 7.18 15.19 18.04
CA LEU A 298 7.10 14.10 19.02
C LEU A 298 7.33 14.63 20.43
N SER A 299 6.44 14.27 21.36
CA SER A 299 6.58 14.58 22.78
C SER A 299 7.86 13.96 23.39
N GLU A 300 8.37 14.57 24.45
CA GLU A 300 9.60 14.09 25.11
C GLU A 300 9.42 12.67 25.68
N ALA A 301 8.23 12.36 26.20
CA ALA A 301 7.89 11.02 26.67
C ALA A 301 8.03 9.96 25.54
N VAL A 302 7.54 10.28 24.33
CA VAL A 302 7.65 9.39 23.16
C VAL A 302 9.10 9.26 22.71
N ARG A 303 9.86 10.35 22.65
CA ARG A 303 11.29 10.32 22.28
C ARG A 303 12.11 9.48 23.26
N ARG A 304 11.85 9.64 24.56
CA ARG A 304 12.51 8.88 25.63
C ARG A 304 12.18 7.39 25.53
N TRP A 305 10.92 7.05 25.28
CA TRP A 305 10.49 5.66 25.08
C TRP A 305 11.17 5.02 23.86
N LEU A 306 11.15 5.70 22.70
CA LEU A 306 11.77 5.20 21.48
C LEU A 306 13.27 4.98 21.67
N THR A 307 13.97 5.94 22.27
CA THR A 307 15.41 5.82 22.53
C THR A 307 15.71 4.67 23.50
N THR A 308 14.90 4.50 24.54
CA THR A 308 15.03 3.39 25.50
C THR A 308 14.75 2.04 24.84
N ALA A 309 13.80 2.00 23.90
CA ALA A 309 13.48 0.85 23.08
C ALA A 309 14.57 0.58 22.01
N GLY A 310 15.59 1.43 21.88
CA GLY A 310 16.71 1.26 20.96
C GLY A 310 16.50 1.87 19.58
N TRP A 311 15.56 2.79 19.41
CA TRP A 311 15.36 3.51 18.16
C TRP A 311 16.37 4.63 17.98
N VAL A 312 16.81 4.83 16.73
CA VAL A 312 17.56 6.02 16.31
C VAL A 312 16.57 7.02 15.71
N LEU A 313 16.55 8.24 16.24
CA LEU A 313 15.60 9.28 15.84
C LEU A 313 16.17 10.25 14.79
N THR A 314 17.49 10.39 14.71
CA THR A 314 18.17 11.31 13.80
C THR A 314 19.41 10.64 13.17
N PRO A 315 19.74 10.90 11.89
CA PRO A 315 19.02 11.76 10.92
C PRO A 315 17.74 11.13 10.34
N HIS A 316 17.55 9.84 10.53
CA HIS A 316 16.37 9.09 10.09
C HIS A 316 15.83 8.24 11.24
N LEU A 317 14.52 8.02 11.22
CA LEU A 317 13.85 7.17 12.19
C LEU A 317 14.12 5.69 11.85
N LEU A 318 14.86 4.99 12.70
CA LEU A 318 15.26 3.59 12.52
C LEU A 318 14.90 2.78 13.75
N CYS A 319 14.27 1.62 13.54
CA CYS A 319 13.97 0.68 14.62
C CYS A 319 15.22 -0.12 15.02
N PRO A 320 15.23 -0.78 16.20
CA PRO A 320 16.41 -1.46 16.76
C PRO A 320 17.02 -2.55 15.87
N ASP A 321 16.21 -3.13 14.97
CA ASP A 321 16.69 -4.12 14.00
C ASP A 321 17.44 -3.50 12.80
N HIS A 322 17.38 -2.17 12.67
CA HIS A 322 17.90 -1.37 11.55
C HIS A 322 18.77 -0.18 11.98
N THR A 323 19.05 -0.05 13.28
CA THR A 323 19.98 0.94 13.85
C THR A 323 21.44 0.58 13.63
#